data_AF-A0A258DNN7-F1
#
_entry.id   AF-A0A258DNN7-F1
#
_cell.length_a   1.000
_cell.length_b   1.000
_cell.length_c   1.000
_cell.angle_alpha   90.00
_cell.angle_beta   90.00
_cell.angle_gamma   90.00
#
_symmetry.space_group_name_H-M   'P 1'
#
loop_
_entity.id
_entity.type
_entity.pdbx_description
1 polymer ?
#
loop_
_entity_poly.entity_id
_entity_poly.type
_entity_poly.pdbx_seq_one_letter_code
_entity_poly.pdbx_strand_id
1 'polypeptide(L)'
;MEIQASNAGIFGGKNHAFFKDYFQVVEQFIAGNQEQIKSLSPSQLVNFNAVVEQYIFCCLSTDQGIKVNYLLDTVYDPSFFESFANFHHLPNDISFMHALGDYKKNGWVCDQLAHRLRLDYPEYFARVMDLFEKDGMESFEKTVPEASTGLPRTIQRFNSNYLSKPETEQFYRTDQILSGICEKEGISLDREKSTISELKEDLGRKLTDVVTLRVLDDVYEFEQEKLRLIELLQQSSSDLEDGFPAIQSANQVLKNKRWQEMAEIKLAPNCKSILSEWDWSQNSVLFTRIKINPIENNLLLPPHFFQTILLWDRHHQGVIEYLLGPIGSYLLSVLREEDYTQMSELIKKVSTFFELVDEKLVK
;
A
#
# COMPACT_ATOMS: atom_id res chain seq x y z
N MET A 1 -6.34 13.36 36.71
CA MET A 1 -4.90 13.14 36.57
C MET A 1 -4.67 12.72 35.14
N GLU A 2 -3.90 13.50 34.39
CA GLU A 2 -3.58 13.15 32.99
C GLU A 2 -2.71 11.90 33.01
N ILE A 3 -3.08 10.88 32.22
CA ILE A 3 -2.30 9.64 32.15
C ILE A 3 -1.00 9.97 31.42
N GLN A 4 0.13 9.94 32.15
CA GLN A 4 1.45 10.11 31.57
C GLN A 4 2.02 8.73 31.22
N ALA A 5 2.49 8.58 29.99
CA ALA A 5 3.05 7.35 29.44
C ALA A 5 4.40 7.65 28.81
N SER A 6 5.35 6.71 28.94
CA SER A 6 6.68 6.81 28.35
C SER A 6 6.78 5.89 27.14
N ASN A 7 6.99 6.43 25.93
CA ASN A 7 7.11 5.60 24.72
C ASN A 7 8.55 5.11 24.49
N ALA A 8 8.77 3.79 24.53
CA ALA A 8 10.08 3.16 24.35
C ALA A 8 10.72 3.37 22.97
N GLY A 9 9.95 3.80 21.97
CA GLY A 9 10.46 4.20 20.66
C GLY A 9 11.24 5.51 20.66
N ILE A 10 11.12 6.33 21.71
CA ILE A 10 11.74 7.66 21.80
C ILE A 10 12.56 7.87 23.08
N PHE A 11 12.72 6.83 23.91
CA PHE A 11 13.65 6.86 25.04
C PHE A 11 14.60 5.66 24.98
N GLY A 12 15.69 5.74 25.75
CA GLY A 12 16.61 4.63 25.93
C GLY A 12 17.51 4.85 27.13
N GLY A 13 18.49 3.97 27.35
CA GLY A 13 19.46 4.16 28.42
C GLY A 13 20.27 2.92 28.73
N LYS A 14 21.19 3.05 29.70
CA LYS A 14 22.09 1.99 30.18
C LYS A 14 21.87 1.63 31.65
N ASN A 15 20.79 2.13 32.26
CA ASN A 15 20.46 1.82 33.66
C ASN A 15 19.85 0.41 33.75
N HIS A 16 20.71 -0.61 33.64
CA HIS A 16 20.26 -2.01 33.64
C HIS A 16 19.56 -2.41 34.94
N ALA A 17 19.90 -1.80 36.08
CA ALA A 17 19.23 -2.06 37.36
C ALA A 17 17.75 -1.68 37.28
N PHE A 18 17.46 -0.45 36.81
CA PHE A 18 16.09 -0.01 36.61
C PHE A 18 15.31 -0.88 35.61
N PHE A 19 15.93 -1.24 34.47
CA PHE A 19 15.26 -2.11 33.49
C PHE A 19 14.97 -3.51 34.06
N LYS A 20 15.82 -4.02 34.94
CA LYS A 20 15.58 -5.29 35.64
C LYS A 20 14.40 -5.17 36.61
N ASP A 21 14.35 -4.10 37.39
CA ASP A 21 13.24 -3.85 38.32
C ASP A 21 11.91 -3.67 37.55
N TYR A 22 11.93 -2.90 36.46
CA TYR A 22 10.80 -2.74 35.56
C TYR A 22 10.31 -4.08 35.02
N PHE A 23 11.21 -4.92 34.52
CA PHE A 23 10.85 -6.25 34.04
C PHE A 23 10.20 -7.10 35.13
N GLN A 24 10.74 -7.08 36.36
CA GLN A 24 10.18 -7.82 37.49
C GLN A 24 8.78 -7.33 37.88
N VAL A 25 8.55 -6.01 37.88
CA VAL A 25 7.24 -5.41 38.16
C VAL A 25 6.22 -5.85 37.10
N VAL A 26 6.61 -5.80 35.82
CA VAL A 26 5.75 -6.25 34.71
C VAL A 26 5.44 -7.75 34.82
N GLU A 27 6.43 -8.59 35.10
CA GLU A 27 6.22 -10.03 35.27
C GLU A 27 5.22 -10.32 36.40
N GLN A 28 5.39 -9.68 37.56
CA GLN A 28 4.50 -9.85 38.70
C GLN A 28 3.09 -9.36 38.39
N PHE A 29 2.97 -8.22 37.70
CA PHE A 29 1.69 -7.68 37.28
C PHE A 29 0.95 -8.64 36.33
N ILE A 30 1.63 -9.19 35.33
CA ILE A 30 1.03 -10.16 34.39
C ILE A 30 0.64 -11.45 35.12
N ALA A 31 1.54 -11.99 35.96
CA ALA A 31 1.28 -13.22 36.72
C ALA A 31 0.08 -13.09 37.67
N GLY A 32 -0.07 -11.93 38.32
CA GLY A 32 -1.18 -11.65 39.23
C GLY A 32 -2.53 -11.41 38.56
N ASN A 33 -2.57 -11.16 37.25
CA ASN A 33 -3.78 -10.75 36.52
C ASN A 33 -4.10 -11.62 35.30
N GLN A 34 -3.56 -12.85 35.22
CA GLN A 34 -3.68 -13.70 34.03
C GLN A 34 -5.12 -13.93 33.56
N GLU A 35 -6.05 -14.18 34.49
CA GLU A 35 -7.45 -14.47 34.14
C GLU A 35 -8.16 -13.23 33.58
N GLN A 36 -7.89 -12.05 34.13
CA GLN A 36 -8.40 -10.78 33.63
C GLN A 36 -7.82 -10.47 32.25
N ILE A 37 -6.52 -10.72 32.04
CA ILE A 37 -5.86 -10.51 30.76
C ILE A 37 -6.47 -11.42 29.68
N LYS A 38 -6.72 -12.70 29.99
CA LYS A 38 -7.38 -13.65 29.06
C LYS A 38 -8.81 -13.24 28.70
N SER A 39 -9.48 -12.47 29.57
CA SER A 39 -10.85 -11.99 29.34
C SER A 39 -10.93 -10.76 28.43
N LEU A 40 -9.80 -10.14 28.08
CA LEU A 40 -9.76 -8.93 27.26
C LEU A 40 -10.17 -9.22 25.82
N SER A 41 -10.99 -8.35 25.24
CA SER A 41 -11.24 -8.35 23.79
C SER A 41 -9.96 -7.98 23.01
N PRO A 42 -9.86 -8.33 21.71
CA PRO A 42 -8.72 -7.95 20.88
C PRO A 42 -8.42 -6.44 20.90
N SER A 43 -9.45 -5.60 20.93
CA SER A 43 -9.29 -4.13 21.01
C SER A 43 -8.69 -3.67 22.35
N GLN A 44 -9.06 -4.32 23.46
CA GLN A 44 -8.52 -4.00 24.78
C GLN A 44 -7.09 -4.51 24.96
N LEU A 45 -6.74 -5.61 24.29
CA LEU A 45 -5.38 -6.16 24.33
C LEU A 45 -4.35 -5.20 23.70
N VAL A 46 -4.74 -4.46 22.65
CA VAL A 46 -3.88 -3.42 22.06
C VAL A 46 -3.57 -2.31 23.08
N ASN A 47 -4.57 -1.85 23.83
CA ASN A 47 -4.38 -0.84 24.88
C ASN A 47 -3.60 -1.39 26.07
N PHE A 48 -3.78 -2.68 26.39
CA PHE A 48 -3.03 -3.35 27.45
C PHE A 48 -1.52 -3.34 27.19
N ASN A 49 -1.09 -3.50 25.93
CA ASN A 49 0.33 -3.40 25.58
C ASN A 49 0.91 -2.02 25.95
N ALA A 50 0.18 -0.94 25.67
CA ALA A 50 0.62 0.41 26.06
C ALA A 50 0.66 0.59 27.59
N VAL A 51 -0.26 -0.04 28.32
CA VAL A 51 -0.22 -0.03 29.80
C VAL A 51 1.07 -0.68 30.30
N VAL A 52 1.38 -1.89 29.81
CA VAL A 52 2.55 -2.63 30.24
C VAL A 52 3.83 -1.91 29.81
N GLU A 53 3.94 -1.52 28.55
CA GLU A 53 5.17 -1.00 27.95
C GLU A 53 5.47 0.45 28.34
N GLN A 54 4.45 1.28 28.50
CA GLN A 54 4.61 2.73 28.63
C GLN A 54 4.15 3.28 29.97
N TYR A 55 2.99 2.85 30.46
CA TYR A 55 2.42 3.38 31.70
C TYR A 55 3.12 2.84 32.95
N ILE A 56 3.36 1.52 33.03
CA ILE A 56 4.09 0.92 34.17
C ILE A 56 5.51 1.48 34.23
N PHE A 57 6.18 1.62 33.10
CA PHE A 57 7.51 2.24 33.02
C PHE A 57 7.49 3.66 33.58
N CYS A 58 6.53 4.49 33.15
CA CYS A 58 6.39 5.87 33.62
C CYS A 58 6.16 5.91 35.13
N CYS A 59 5.23 5.11 35.64
CA CYS A 59 4.94 5.01 37.08
C CYS A 59 6.19 4.64 37.88
N LEU A 60 6.92 3.60 37.46
CA LEU A 60 8.11 3.15 38.17
C LEU A 60 9.25 4.16 38.10
N SER A 61 9.45 4.81 36.94
CA SER A 61 10.47 5.86 36.80
C SER A 61 10.19 7.04 37.72
N THR A 62 8.93 7.44 37.87
CA THR A 62 8.50 8.51 38.77
C THR A 62 8.69 8.09 40.23
N ASP A 63 8.27 6.89 40.59
CA ASP A 63 8.38 6.36 41.96
C ASP A 63 9.85 6.27 42.42
N GLN A 64 10.74 5.83 41.53
CA GLN A 64 12.18 5.75 41.81
C GLN A 64 12.94 7.08 41.61
N GLY A 65 12.25 8.17 41.25
CA GLY A 65 12.88 9.47 41.01
C GLY A 65 13.86 9.49 39.82
N ILE A 66 13.67 8.60 38.85
CA ILE A 66 14.51 8.50 37.66
C ILE A 66 14.01 9.47 36.60
N LYS A 67 14.86 10.45 36.26
CA LYS A 67 14.58 11.36 35.16
C LYS A 67 14.69 10.64 33.82
N VAL A 68 13.56 10.50 33.12
CA VAL A 68 13.52 10.01 31.74
C VAL A 68 13.75 11.18 30.79
N ASN A 69 14.71 11.03 29.87
CA ASN A 69 14.90 11.97 28.77
C ASN A 69 14.37 11.32 27.49
N TYR A 70 13.65 12.10 26.69
CA TYR A 70 13.08 11.66 25.43
C TYR A 70 13.83 12.30 24.27
N LEU A 71 13.89 11.59 23.14
CA LEU A 71 14.53 12.05 21.91
C LEU A 71 13.76 13.21 21.26
N LEU A 72 12.45 13.28 21.52
CA LEU A 72 11.52 14.24 20.94
C LEU A 72 10.72 14.91 22.10
N ASP A 73 10.23 16.12 21.88
CA ASP A 73 9.44 16.85 22.88
C ASP A 73 8.10 16.15 23.17
N THR A 74 7.68 16.14 24.43
CA THR A 74 6.60 15.29 24.97
C THR A 74 5.17 15.76 24.67
N VAL A 75 5.00 16.84 23.91
CA VAL A 75 3.68 17.35 23.52
C VAL A 75 3.38 16.85 22.11
N TYR A 76 2.75 15.68 22.01
CA TYR A 76 2.42 15.10 20.71
C TYR A 76 1.00 15.44 20.28
N ASP A 77 0.88 16.21 19.20
CA ASP A 77 -0.31 16.20 18.36
C ASP A 77 -0.40 14.82 17.66
N PRO A 78 -1.52 14.10 17.73
CA PRO A 78 -1.71 12.83 17.02
C PRO A 78 -1.42 12.89 15.51
N SER A 79 -1.55 14.06 14.87
CA SER A 79 -1.21 14.25 13.46
C SER A 79 0.29 14.10 13.16
N PHE A 80 1.16 14.26 14.15
CA PHE A 80 2.61 14.08 13.98
C PHE A 80 3.01 12.63 13.72
N PHE A 81 2.21 11.65 14.17
CA PHE A 81 2.52 10.24 14.00
C PHE A 81 2.48 9.76 12.54
N GLU A 82 1.69 10.41 11.67
CA GLU A 82 1.67 10.11 10.24
C GLU A 82 3.00 10.47 9.58
N SER A 83 3.73 11.47 10.09
CA SER A 83 5.00 11.91 9.52
C SER A 83 6.18 10.96 9.80
N PHE A 84 6.12 10.14 10.85
CA PHE A 84 7.23 9.28 11.26
C PHE A 84 7.48 8.09 10.34
N ALA A 85 6.62 7.83 9.36
CA ALA A 85 6.79 6.80 8.34
C ALA A 85 7.16 7.37 6.95
N ASN A 86 7.45 8.67 6.85
CA ASN A 86 7.81 9.30 5.57
C ASN A 86 9.31 9.22 5.24
N PHE A 87 9.82 8.04 4.86
CA PHE A 87 11.27 7.86 4.62
C PHE A 87 11.81 8.73 3.48
N HIS A 88 10.96 9.23 2.59
CA HIS A 88 11.35 10.11 1.47
C HIS A 88 11.89 11.49 1.92
N HIS A 89 11.62 11.90 3.16
CA HIS A 89 12.18 13.11 3.76
C HIS A 89 13.58 12.89 4.36
N LEU A 90 14.02 11.64 4.51
CA LEU A 90 15.36 11.35 4.99
C LEU A 90 16.42 11.57 3.90
N PRO A 91 17.64 12.01 4.27
CA PRO A 91 18.07 12.45 5.60
C PRO A 91 17.91 13.96 5.81
N ASN A 92 17.36 14.69 4.84
CA ASN A 92 17.53 16.15 4.77
C ASN A 92 16.50 16.90 5.62
N ASP A 93 15.25 16.45 5.62
CA ASP A 93 14.14 17.20 6.23
C ASP A 93 13.75 16.65 7.60
N ILE A 94 14.05 15.38 7.88
CA ILE A 94 13.80 14.72 9.17
C ILE A 94 15.01 13.89 9.60
N SER A 95 15.19 13.74 10.91
CA SER A 95 16.31 12.98 11.51
C SER A 95 15.87 11.73 12.27
N PHE A 96 14.56 11.51 12.40
CA PHE A 96 14.00 10.39 13.16
C PHE A 96 12.82 9.77 12.41
N MET A 97 12.77 8.45 12.42
CA MET A 97 11.75 7.64 11.77
C MET A 97 11.26 6.56 12.71
N HIS A 98 9.96 6.30 12.67
CA HIS A 98 9.34 5.29 13.48
C HIS A 98 8.08 4.75 12.80
N ALA A 99 8.16 3.51 12.30
CA ALA A 99 7.00 2.80 11.79
C ALA A 99 6.09 2.41 12.98
N LEU A 100 5.06 3.22 13.24
CA LEU A 100 4.08 3.01 14.32
C LEU A 100 2.83 2.28 13.84
N GLY A 101 2.20 1.52 14.72
CA GLY A 101 0.90 0.91 14.45
C GLY A 101 0.87 0.11 13.14
N ASP A 102 -0.07 0.45 12.26
CA ASP A 102 -0.26 -0.24 10.98
C ASP A 102 0.86 0.00 9.96
N TYR A 103 1.70 1.03 10.13
CA TYR A 103 2.89 1.20 9.30
C TYR A 103 3.88 0.03 9.44
N LYS A 104 3.87 -0.71 10.58
CA LYS A 104 4.68 -1.93 10.77
C LYS A 104 4.22 -3.10 9.89
N LYS A 105 2.97 -3.06 9.42
CA LYS A 105 2.39 -4.09 8.54
C LYS A 105 2.42 -3.66 7.07
N ASN A 106 2.80 -2.41 6.80
CA ASN A 106 2.86 -1.89 5.46
C ASN A 106 4.19 -2.30 4.81
N GLY A 107 4.13 -3.16 3.79
CA GLY A 107 5.32 -3.67 3.11
C GLY A 107 6.20 -2.58 2.49
N TRP A 108 5.62 -1.49 1.98
CA TRP A 108 6.39 -0.36 1.44
C TRP A 108 7.21 0.35 2.52
N VAL A 109 6.62 0.58 3.68
CA VAL A 109 7.32 1.16 4.83
C VAL A 109 8.42 0.23 5.34
N CYS A 110 8.14 -1.07 5.42
CA CYS A 110 9.12 -2.07 5.82
C CYS A 110 10.31 -2.15 4.85
N ASP A 111 10.06 -2.08 3.54
CA ASP A 111 11.10 -2.03 2.51
C ASP A 111 11.96 -0.78 2.62
N GLN A 112 11.34 0.38 2.77
CA GLN A 112 12.07 1.64 2.94
C GLN A 112 12.93 1.60 4.21
N LEU A 113 12.42 1.01 5.29
CA LEU A 113 13.19 0.77 6.52
C LEU A 113 14.37 -0.19 6.27
N ALA A 114 14.14 -1.32 5.60
CA ALA A 114 15.17 -2.31 5.30
C ALA A 114 16.26 -1.72 4.39
N HIS A 115 15.87 -0.98 3.36
CA HIS A 115 16.79 -0.25 2.48
C HIS A 115 17.60 0.78 3.25
N ARG A 116 16.95 1.54 4.15
CA ARG A 116 17.65 2.52 4.98
C ARG A 116 18.65 1.84 5.92
N LEU A 117 18.27 0.73 6.55
CA LEU A 117 19.17 -0.06 7.39
C LEU A 117 20.36 -0.59 6.59
N ARG A 118 20.13 -1.10 5.38
CA ARG A 118 21.17 -1.61 4.48
C ARG A 118 22.13 -0.52 4.00
N LEU A 119 21.64 0.70 3.76
CA LEU A 119 22.44 1.82 3.29
C LEU A 119 23.26 2.47 4.41
N ASP A 120 22.64 2.73 5.55
CA ASP A 120 23.27 3.48 6.65
C ASP A 120 24.05 2.59 7.62
N TYR A 121 23.63 1.33 7.78
CA TYR A 121 24.15 0.37 8.77
C TYR A 121 24.29 -1.04 8.17
N PRO A 122 25.08 -1.20 7.09
CA PRO A 122 25.17 -2.46 6.35
C PRO A 122 25.59 -3.66 7.20
N GLU A 123 26.41 -3.45 8.23
CA GLU A 123 26.84 -4.48 9.18
C GLU A 123 25.70 -5.00 10.06
N TYR A 124 24.76 -4.12 10.45
CA TYR A 124 23.59 -4.52 11.22
C TYR A 124 22.58 -5.24 10.33
N PHE A 125 22.39 -4.75 9.09
CA PHE A 125 21.58 -5.44 8.10
C PHE A 125 22.08 -6.88 7.87
N ALA A 126 23.38 -7.06 7.62
CA ALA A 126 23.99 -8.38 7.44
C ALA A 126 23.76 -9.30 8.65
N ARG A 127 23.94 -8.79 9.88
CA ARG A 127 23.67 -9.56 11.10
C ARG A 127 22.21 -9.99 11.22
N VAL A 128 21.27 -9.15 10.82
CA VAL A 128 19.84 -9.48 10.83
C VAL A 128 19.56 -10.59 9.80
N MET A 129 20.13 -10.49 8.61
CA MET A 129 20.01 -11.54 7.58
C MET A 129 20.60 -12.87 8.04
N ASP A 130 21.78 -12.86 8.66
CA ASP A 130 22.43 -14.06 9.21
C ASP A 130 21.56 -14.78 10.25
N LEU A 131 20.75 -14.04 11.03
CA LEU A 131 19.84 -14.63 12.01
C LEU A 131 18.71 -15.40 11.32
N PHE A 132 18.13 -14.84 10.24
CA PHE A 132 17.08 -15.53 9.48
C PHE A 132 17.60 -16.81 8.83
N GLU A 133 18.83 -16.79 8.30
CA GLU A 133 19.43 -17.98 7.66
C GLU A 133 19.73 -19.10 8.67
N LYS A 134 20.15 -18.76 9.89
CA LYS A 134 20.42 -19.73 10.96
C LYS A 134 19.18 -20.42 11.48
N ASP A 135 18.03 -19.74 11.45
CA ASP A 135 16.76 -20.29 11.90
C ASP A 135 16.05 -21.15 10.84
N GLY A 136 16.70 -21.42 9.70
CA GLY A 136 16.12 -22.20 8.59
C GLY A 136 14.97 -21.49 7.88
N MET A 137 14.77 -20.20 8.16
CA MET A 137 13.90 -19.33 7.39
C MET A 137 14.70 -18.95 6.13
N GLU A 138 14.55 -19.72 5.04
CA GLU A 138 15.19 -19.40 3.77
C GLU A 138 14.96 -17.92 3.41
N SER A 139 16.05 -17.15 3.40
CA SER A 139 16.07 -15.72 3.10
C SER A 139 15.58 -15.48 1.67
N PHE A 140 14.54 -14.64 1.52
CA PHE A 140 13.99 -14.24 0.21
C PHE A 140 14.90 -13.30 -0.58
N GLU A 141 16.02 -12.87 -0.03
CA GLU A 141 16.99 -12.01 -0.70
C GLU A 141 18.39 -12.58 -0.53
N LYS A 142 18.66 -13.70 -1.22
CA LYS A 142 20.04 -14.00 -1.57
C LYS A 142 20.48 -13.00 -2.63
N THR A 143 21.36 -12.09 -2.26
CA THR A 143 22.39 -11.61 -3.19
C THR A 143 23.02 -12.83 -3.84
N VAL A 144 23.04 -12.95 -5.17
CA VAL A 144 24.11 -13.56 -5.99
C VAL A 144 23.74 -13.51 -7.49
N PRO A 145 24.74 -13.44 -8.39
CA PRO A 145 24.57 -13.31 -9.84
C PRO A 145 23.85 -14.52 -10.45
N GLU A 146 23.34 -14.31 -11.66
CA GLU A 146 22.58 -15.24 -12.49
C GLU A 146 21.08 -15.28 -12.16
N ALA A 147 20.36 -14.43 -12.92
CA ALA A 147 18.93 -14.45 -13.10
C ALA A 147 18.44 -15.87 -13.39
N SER A 148 17.68 -16.45 -12.46
CA SER A 148 16.85 -17.60 -12.79
C SER A 148 15.71 -17.11 -13.68
N THR A 149 15.62 -17.63 -14.90
CA THR A 149 14.62 -17.30 -15.93
C THR A 149 13.21 -17.86 -15.64
N GLY A 150 12.81 -17.91 -14.37
CA GLY A 150 11.48 -18.32 -13.93
C GLY A 150 10.71 -17.14 -13.32
N LEU A 151 9.38 -17.12 -13.50
CA LEU A 151 8.51 -16.11 -12.89
C LEU A 151 8.84 -15.94 -11.39
N PRO A 152 8.79 -14.72 -10.82
CA PRO A 152 8.85 -14.56 -9.37
C PRO A 152 7.74 -15.40 -8.72
N ARG A 153 8.11 -16.36 -7.84
CA ARG A 153 7.17 -17.29 -7.19
C ARG A 153 5.93 -16.59 -6.60
N THR A 154 6.08 -15.33 -6.18
CA THR A 154 5.02 -14.47 -5.62
C THR A 154 3.95 -14.06 -6.65
N ILE A 155 4.33 -13.76 -7.89
CA ILE A 155 3.39 -13.36 -8.97
C ILE A 155 2.57 -14.58 -9.40
N GLN A 156 3.21 -15.73 -9.61
CA GLN A 156 2.51 -16.99 -9.92
C GLN A 156 1.48 -17.33 -8.85
N ARG A 157 1.89 -17.22 -7.58
CA ARG A 157 1.02 -17.48 -6.44
C ARG A 157 -0.16 -16.52 -6.41
N PHE A 158 0.04 -15.21 -6.62
CA PHE A 158 -1.08 -14.28 -6.68
C PHE A 158 -2.05 -14.57 -7.82
N ASN A 159 -1.56 -14.71 -9.06
CA ASN A 159 -2.43 -14.96 -10.20
C ASN A 159 -3.26 -16.23 -9.95
N SER A 160 -2.60 -17.32 -9.54
CA SER A 160 -3.29 -18.57 -9.20
C SER A 160 -4.32 -18.36 -8.09
N ASN A 161 -3.98 -17.61 -7.04
CA ASN A 161 -4.89 -17.31 -5.94
C ASN A 161 -6.10 -16.49 -6.40
N TYR A 162 -5.88 -15.42 -7.18
CA TYR A 162 -6.95 -14.56 -7.68
C TYR A 162 -7.88 -15.32 -8.63
N LEU A 163 -7.30 -16.05 -9.60
CA LEU A 163 -8.05 -16.83 -10.59
C LEU A 163 -8.76 -18.05 -9.98
N SER A 164 -8.30 -18.55 -8.82
CA SER A 164 -8.98 -19.62 -8.08
C SER A 164 -10.22 -19.15 -7.30
N LYS A 165 -10.43 -17.84 -7.18
CA LYS A 165 -11.59 -17.30 -6.46
C LYS A 165 -12.89 -17.61 -7.21
N PRO A 166 -14.02 -17.78 -6.51
CA PRO A 166 -15.33 -17.82 -7.14
C PRO A 166 -15.58 -16.58 -8.01
N GLU A 167 -16.39 -16.72 -9.07
CA GLU A 167 -16.73 -15.61 -9.97
C GLU A 167 -17.34 -14.42 -9.22
N THR A 168 -18.17 -14.68 -8.20
CA THR A 168 -18.76 -13.65 -7.33
C THR A 168 -17.71 -12.84 -6.55
N GLU A 169 -16.52 -13.38 -6.30
CA GLU A 169 -15.42 -12.63 -5.70
C GLU A 169 -14.56 -11.91 -6.74
N GLN A 170 -14.42 -12.48 -7.95
CA GLN A 170 -13.71 -11.84 -9.05
C GLN A 170 -14.47 -10.62 -9.60
N PHE A 171 -15.81 -10.70 -9.56
CA PHE A 171 -16.77 -9.70 -10.03
C PHE A 171 -17.62 -9.14 -8.88
N TYR A 172 -17.01 -8.91 -7.72
CA TYR A 172 -17.77 -8.56 -6.52
C TYR A 172 -18.55 -7.24 -6.66
N ARG A 173 -18.05 -6.25 -7.42
CA ARG A 173 -18.79 -4.99 -7.63
C ARG A 173 -19.99 -5.23 -8.52
N THR A 174 -19.80 -6.01 -9.58
CA THR A 174 -20.90 -6.42 -10.46
C THR A 174 -21.94 -7.21 -9.67
N ASP A 175 -21.54 -8.18 -8.84
CA ASP A 175 -22.47 -8.97 -8.01
C ASP A 175 -23.22 -8.10 -6.99
N GLN A 176 -22.56 -7.10 -6.39
CA GLN A 176 -23.20 -6.13 -5.50
C GLN A 176 -24.26 -5.28 -6.23
N ILE A 177 -23.94 -4.78 -7.42
CA ILE A 177 -24.88 -4.00 -8.24
C ILE A 177 -26.04 -4.87 -8.72
N LEU A 178 -25.77 -6.09 -9.20
CA LEU A 178 -26.80 -7.07 -9.55
C LEU A 178 -27.74 -7.34 -8.37
N SER A 179 -27.19 -7.55 -7.17
CA SER A 179 -27.98 -7.74 -5.94
C SER A 179 -28.92 -6.56 -5.68
N GLY A 180 -28.38 -5.34 -5.71
CA GLY A 180 -29.14 -4.12 -5.42
C GLY A 180 -30.26 -3.89 -6.44
N ILE A 181 -30.00 -4.17 -7.72
CA ILE A 181 -31.03 -4.07 -8.76
C ILE A 181 -32.11 -5.14 -8.57
N CYS A 182 -31.72 -6.40 -8.37
CA CYS A 182 -32.67 -7.49 -8.19
C CYS A 182 -33.54 -7.31 -6.94
N GLU A 183 -32.98 -6.81 -5.84
CA GLU A 183 -33.75 -6.47 -4.64
C GLU A 183 -34.79 -5.37 -4.93
N LYS A 184 -34.39 -4.31 -5.63
CA LYS A 184 -35.27 -3.20 -6.01
C LYS A 184 -36.41 -3.64 -6.94
N GLU A 185 -36.12 -4.53 -7.89
CA GLU A 185 -37.07 -4.98 -8.91
C GLU A 185 -37.84 -6.26 -8.49
N GLY A 186 -37.55 -6.84 -7.32
CA GLY A 186 -38.17 -8.07 -6.84
C GLY A 186 -37.82 -9.32 -7.64
N ILE A 187 -36.62 -9.36 -8.24
CA ILE A 187 -36.12 -10.46 -9.06
C ILE A 187 -35.27 -11.40 -8.20
N SER A 188 -35.47 -12.72 -8.33
CA SER A 188 -34.64 -13.72 -7.65
C SER A 188 -33.34 -13.98 -8.44
N LEU A 189 -32.19 -13.93 -7.76
CA LEU A 189 -30.87 -14.30 -8.29
C LEU A 189 -30.55 -15.75 -7.95
N ASP A 190 -30.32 -16.60 -8.96
CA ASP A 190 -29.80 -17.96 -8.76
C ASP A 190 -28.30 -18.02 -9.10
N ARG A 191 -27.48 -17.77 -8.08
CA ARG A 191 -26.01 -17.75 -8.18
C ARG A 191 -25.37 -19.14 -8.26
N GLU A 192 -26.12 -20.19 -7.94
CA GLU A 192 -25.59 -21.56 -8.00
C GLU A 192 -25.65 -22.13 -9.41
N LYS A 193 -26.53 -21.60 -10.27
CA LYS A 193 -26.80 -22.12 -11.61
C LYS A 193 -26.40 -21.20 -12.75
N SER A 194 -26.05 -19.95 -12.47
CA SER A 194 -25.79 -18.94 -13.51
C SER A 194 -24.50 -18.19 -13.19
N THR A 195 -23.72 -17.93 -14.23
CA THR A 195 -22.54 -17.05 -14.17
C THR A 195 -22.94 -15.59 -14.00
N ILE A 196 -22.03 -14.73 -13.55
CA ILE A 196 -22.24 -13.28 -13.46
C ILE A 196 -22.59 -12.70 -14.84
N SER A 197 -21.96 -13.20 -15.91
CA SER A 197 -22.28 -12.82 -17.29
C SER A 197 -23.73 -13.17 -17.66
N GLU A 198 -24.18 -14.40 -17.36
CA GLU A 198 -25.54 -14.84 -17.66
C GLU A 198 -26.59 -14.08 -16.84
N LEU A 199 -26.31 -13.82 -15.56
CA LEU A 199 -27.17 -13.02 -14.69
C LEU A 199 -27.31 -11.59 -15.20
N LYS A 200 -26.20 -10.98 -15.64
CA LYS A 200 -26.19 -9.66 -16.28
C LYS A 200 -27.03 -9.65 -17.55
N GLU A 201 -26.87 -10.64 -18.43
CA GLU A 201 -27.65 -10.73 -19.67
C GLU A 201 -29.15 -10.90 -19.43
N ASP A 202 -29.53 -11.79 -18.51
CA ASP A 202 -30.93 -12.04 -18.18
C ASP A 202 -31.60 -10.80 -17.57
N LEU A 203 -30.90 -10.13 -16.65
CA LEU A 203 -31.37 -8.86 -16.08
C LEU A 203 -31.44 -7.77 -17.16
N GLY A 204 -30.47 -7.72 -18.07
CA GLY A 204 -30.44 -6.82 -19.22
C GLY A 204 -31.67 -6.91 -20.12
N ARG A 205 -32.25 -8.12 -20.26
CA ARG A 205 -33.49 -8.34 -21.03
C ARG A 205 -34.76 -7.90 -20.28
N LYS A 206 -34.70 -7.78 -18.95
CA LYS A 206 -35.84 -7.47 -18.08
C LYS A 206 -35.94 -5.98 -17.74
N LEU A 207 -34.79 -5.30 -17.64
CA LEU A 207 -34.73 -3.89 -17.29
C LEU A 207 -35.06 -2.99 -18.49
N THR A 208 -35.68 -1.85 -18.18
CA THR A 208 -35.96 -0.78 -19.16
C THR A 208 -35.23 0.52 -18.82
N ASP A 209 -34.65 0.63 -17.62
CA ASP A 209 -33.87 1.80 -17.22
C ASP A 209 -32.48 1.78 -17.84
N VAL A 210 -32.27 2.67 -18.82
CA VAL A 210 -31.03 2.80 -19.58
C VAL A 210 -29.84 3.16 -18.68
N VAL A 211 -30.06 3.93 -17.60
CA VAL A 211 -28.96 4.35 -16.72
C VAL A 211 -28.47 3.17 -15.89
N THR A 212 -29.37 2.41 -15.27
CA THR A 212 -29.02 1.19 -14.53
C THR A 212 -28.31 0.17 -15.42
N LEU A 213 -28.76 -0.01 -16.66
CA LEU A 213 -28.10 -0.90 -17.63
C LEU A 213 -26.68 -0.46 -17.93
N ARG A 214 -26.47 0.84 -18.21
CA ARG A 214 -25.13 1.37 -18.52
C ARG A 214 -24.16 1.25 -17.34
N VAL A 215 -24.64 1.47 -16.11
CA VAL A 215 -23.85 1.25 -14.88
C VAL A 215 -23.43 -0.21 -14.78
N LEU A 216 -24.37 -1.15 -14.99
CA LEU A 216 -24.12 -2.58 -14.91
C LEU A 216 -23.15 -3.06 -16.00
N ASP A 217 -23.27 -2.51 -17.21
CA ASP A 217 -22.33 -2.78 -18.31
C ASP A 217 -20.93 -2.27 -17.97
N ASP A 218 -20.81 -1.01 -17.55
CA ASP A 218 -19.51 -0.37 -17.30
C ASP A 218 -18.75 -1.01 -16.13
N VAL A 219 -19.41 -1.35 -15.01
CA VAL A 219 -18.76 -2.05 -13.90
C VAL A 219 -18.30 -3.45 -14.27
N TYR A 220 -19.11 -4.17 -15.07
CA TYR A 220 -18.77 -5.51 -15.54
C TYR A 220 -17.58 -5.46 -16.50
N GLU A 221 -17.60 -4.52 -17.45
CA GLU A 221 -16.48 -4.29 -18.38
C GLU A 221 -15.20 -3.92 -17.65
N PHE A 222 -15.27 -3.09 -16.61
CA PHE A 222 -14.12 -2.77 -15.76
C PHE A 222 -13.52 -4.01 -15.09
N GLU A 223 -14.35 -4.86 -14.48
CA GLU A 223 -13.89 -6.08 -13.80
C GLU A 223 -13.41 -7.15 -14.79
N GLN A 224 -14.05 -7.26 -15.96
CA GLN A 224 -13.63 -8.14 -17.06
C GLN A 224 -12.25 -7.72 -17.58
N GLU A 225 -12.05 -6.44 -17.84
CA GLU A 225 -10.77 -5.93 -18.32
C GLU A 225 -9.69 -6.11 -17.25
N LYS A 226 -10.00 -5.89 -15.97
CA LYS A 226 -9.08 -6.20 -14.87
C LYS A 226 -8.68 -7.68 -14.87
N LEU A 227 -9.63 -8.60 -14.99
CA LEU A 227 -9.37 -10.04 -15.05
C LEU A 227 -8.46 -10.39 -16.23
N ARG A 228 -8.80 -9.91 -17.43
CA ARG A 228 -8.00 -10.09 -18.66
C ARG A 228 -6.57 -9.58 -18.48
N LEU A 229 -6.39 -8.44 -17.82
CA LEU A 229 -5.06 -7.88 -17.55
C LEU A 229 -4.28 -8.71 -16.54
N ILE A 230 -4.92 -9.26 -15.50
CA ILE A 230 -4.30 -10.19 -14.53
C ILE A 230 -3.83 -11.47 -15.22
N GLU A 231 -4.62 -12.02 -16.14
CA GLU A 231 -4.22 -13.16 -16.96
C GLU A 231 -3.00 -12.84 -17.84
N LEU A 232 -2.94 -11.63 -18.41
CA LEU A 232 -1.79 -11.18 -19.21
C LEU A 232 -0.51 -10.98 -18.38
N LEU A 233 -0.62 -10.59 -17.10
CA LEU A 233 0.53 -10.50 -16.20
C LEU A 233 1.26 -11.85 -16.05
N GLN A 234 0.58 -12.98 -16.30
CA GLN A 234 1.18 -14.31 -16.31
C GLN A 234 2.20 -14.52 -17.44
N GLN A 235 2.11 -13.73 -18.52
CA GLN A 235 2.83 -13.97 -19.77
C GLN A 235 4.05 -13.05 -19.96
N SER A 236 4.13 -11.91 -19.26
CA SER A 236 5.20 -10.90 -19.39
C SER A 236 6.07 -10.85 -18.13
N SER A 237 7.11 -11.68 -18.03
CA SER A 237 7.82 -11.87 -16.74
C SER A 237 9.34 -11.94 -16.80
N SER A 238 10.00 -11.54 -17.89
CA SER A 238 11.47 -11.62 -17.95
C SER A 238 12.19 -10.53 -17.15
N ASP A 239 11.51 -9.44 -16.75
CA ASP A 239 12.20 -8.19 -16.39
C ASP A 239 11.91 -7.68 -14.96
N LEU A 240 11.34 -8.49 -14.06
CA LEU A 240 11.33 -8.12 -12.63
C LEU A 240 12.73 -8.34 -12.05
N GLU A 241 13.62 -7.40 -12.38
CA GLU A 241 14.95 -7.30 -11.78
C GLU A 241 14.83 -7.16 -10.25
N ASP A 242 15.89 -7.56 -9.56
CA ASP A 242 16.08 -7.23 -8.15
C ASP A 242 15.90 -5.70 -8.00
N GLY A 243 14.89 -5.31 -7.22
CA GLY A 243 14.53 -3.90 -7.06
C GLY A 243 15.67 -3.08 -6.44
N PHE A 244 16.59 -3.72 -5.70
CA PHE A 244 17.65 -3.01 -5.01
C PHE A 244 18.75 -2.47 -5.95
N PRO A 245 19.34 -3.26 -6.87
CA PRO A 245 20.21 -2.74 -7.93
C PRO A 245 19.59 -1.60 -8.75
N ALA A 246 18.32 -1.72 -9.14
CA ALA A 246 17.61 -0.68 -9.88
C ALA A 246 17.50 0.63 -9.07
N ILE A 247 17.12 0.53 -7.79
CA ILE A 247 17.08 1.67 -6.86
C ILE A 247 18.48 2.28 -6.65
N GLN A 248 19.52 1.46 -6.52
CA GLN A 248 20.90 1.95 -6.39
C GLN A 248 21.37 2.70 -7.63
N SER A 249 21.09 2.15 -8.81
CA SER A 249 21.39 2.79 -10.10
C SER A 249 20.68 4.15 -10.19
N ALA A 250 19.37 4.19 -9.90
CA ALA A 250 18.60 5.43 -9.86
C ALA A 250 19.20 6.45 -8.88
N ASN A 251 19.55 6.02 -7.65
CA ASN A 251 20.18 6.89 -6.66
C ASN A 251 21.54 7.44 -7.11
N GLN A 252 22.33 6.68 -7.87
CA GLN A 252 23.60 7.17 -8.43
C GLN A 252 23.35 8.23 -9.51
N VAL A 253 22.38 8.00 -10.41
CA VAL A 253 22.00 8.97 -11.45
C VAL A 253 21.50 10.27 -10.81
N LEU A 254 20.61 10.17 -9.82
CA LEU A 254 19.99 11.32 -9.15
C LEU A 254 20.97 12.17 -8.33
N LYS A 255 22.14 11.65 -7.95
CA LYS A 255 23.22 12.43 -7.32
C LYS A 255 23.91 13.39 -8.28
N ASN A 256 23.77 13.19 -9.59
CA ASN A 256 24.40 14.05 -10.59
C ASN A 256 23.60 15.34 -10.78
N LYS A 257 24.27 16.50 -10.88
CA LYS A 257 23.61 17.78 -11.18
C LYS A 257 22.91 17.80 -12.54
N ARG A 258 23.33 16.95 -13.48
CA ARG A 258 22.75 16.75 -14.81
C ARG A 258 21.85 15.52 -14.88
N TRP A 259 21.31 15.06 -13.75
CA TRP A 259 20.47 13.86 -13.70
C TRP A 259 19.30 13.89 -14.69
N GLN A 260 18.73 15.06 -14.98
CA GLN A 260 17.62 15.19 -15.94
C GLN A 260 17.99 14.76 -17.37
N GLU A 261 19.28 14.83 -17.72
CA GLU A 261 19.81 14.42 -19.02
C GLU A 261 20.31 12.97 -19.00
N MET A 262 20.43 12.37 -17.82
CA MET A 262 20.95 11.01 -17.62
C MET A 262 19.84 10.01 -17.25
N ALA A 263 18.80 10.49 -16.58
CA ALA A 263 17.69 9.67 -16.12
C ALA A 263 16.70 9.46 -17.25
N GLU A 264 16.41 8.19 -17.50
CA GLU A 264 15.37 7.75 -18.41
C GLU A 264 14.28 7.04 -17.60
N ILE A 265 13.03 7.29 -17.97
CA ILE A 265 11.88 6.62 -17.40
C ILE A 265 11.18 5.83 -18.49
N LYS A 266 10.69 4.65 -18.12
CA LYS A 266 9.90 3.77 -18.98
C LYS A 266 8.65 3.36 -18.23
N LEU A 267 7.53 3.25 -18.94
CA LEU A 267 6.34 2.64 -18.38
C LEU A 267 6.61 1.16 -18.13
N ALA A 268 6.42 0.72 -16.88
CA ALA A 268 6.65 -0.68 -16.52
C ALA A 268 5.80 -1.62 -17.41
N PRO A 269 6.34 -2.75 -17.89
CA PRO A 269 5.65 -3.61 -18.87
C PRO A 269 4.34 -4.21 -18.34
N ASN A 270 4.24 -4.33 -17.02
CA ASN A 270 3.07 -4.78 -16.28
C ASN A 270 2.07 -3.66 -15.94
N CYS A 271 2.33 -2.41 -16.33
CA CYS A 271 1.39 -1.31 -16.16
C CYS A 271 0.33 -1.37 -17.26
N LYS A 272 -0.93 -1.42 -16.84
CA LYS A 272 -2.08 -1.46 -17.75
C LYS A 272 -3.07 -0.37 -17.36
N SER A 273 -3.92 0.09 -18.28
CA SER A 273 -4.97 1.06 -17.94
C SER A 273 -6.34 0.60 -18.38
N ILE A 274 -7.34 0.95 -17.61
CA ILE A 274 -8.76 0.74 -17.91
C ILE A 274 -9.42 2.12 -17.98
N LEU A 275 -10.31 2.29 -18.96
CA LEU A 275 -11.21 3.44 -19.04
C LEU A 275 -12.60 2.98 -18.64
N SER A 276 -13.32 3.81 -17.88
CA SER A 276 -14.68 3.53 -17.43
C SER A 276 -15.43 4.84 -17.19
N GLU A 277 -16.75 4.80 -17.29
CA GLU A 277 -17.64 5.95 -17.04
C GLU A 277 -17.84 6.29 -15.56
N TRP A 278 -17.34 5.45 -14.64
CA TRP A 278 -17.50 5.61 -13.20
C TRP A 278 -16.21 5.25 -12.45
N ASP A 279 -16.03 5.81 -11.25
CA ASP A 279 -14.82 5.55 -10.44
C ASP A 279 -14.93 4.20 -9.70
N TRP A 280 -14.63 3.11 -10.39
CA TRP A 280 -14.59 1.78 -9.79
C TRP A 280 -13.30 1.46 -9.04
N SER A 281 -12.33 2.39 -9.02
CA SER A 281 -11.09 2.19 -8.30
C SER A 281 -11.34 2.19 -6.79
N GLN A 282 -10.89 1.14 -6.11
CA GLN A 282 -10.99 1.03 -4.64
C GLN A 282 -9.62 0.93 -3.97
N ASN A 283 -8.59 0.52 -4.70
CA ASN A 283 -7.27 0.24 -4.15
C ASN A 283 -6.21 1.24 -4.61
N SER A 284 -6.20 2.45 -4.03
CA SER A 284 -5.08 3.39 -4.18
C SER A 284 -4.13 3.27 -2.99
N VAL A 285 -2.85 2.99 -3.24
CA VAL A 285 -1.86 2.69 -2.17
C VAL A 285 -0.91 3.85 -1.89
N LEU A 286 -1.00 4.97 -2.60
CA LEU A 286 -0.01 6.04 -2.44
C LEU A 286 0.08 6.62 -1.02
N PHE A 287 -0.93 6.44 -0.15
CA PHE A 287 -0.94 7.06 1.18
C PHE A 287 -1.57 6.20 2.30
N THR A 288 -1.36 4.89 2.32
CA THR A 288 -1.74 3.98 3.43
C THR A 288 -3.23 3.87 3.78
N ARG A 289 -4.11 4.61 3.10
CA ARG A 289 -5.55 4.52 3.24
C ARG A 289 -6.14 3.94 1.96
N ILE A 290 -6.76 2.77 2.07
CA ILE A 290 -7.67 2.27 1.04
C ILE A 290 -8.74 3.35 0.86
N LYS A 291 -8.85 3.90 -0.35
CA LYS A 291 -9.97 4.78 -0.69
C LYS A 291 -11.22 3.90 -0.68
N ILE A 292 -11.91 3.84 0.45
CA ILE A 292 -13.26 3.27 0.48
C ILE A 292 -14.15 4.30 -0.21
N ASN A 293 -14.27 4.18 -1.53
CA ASN A 293 -15.30 4.87 -2.28
C ASN A 293 -16.53 3.94 -2.27
N PRO A 294 -17.57 4.25 -1.47
CA PRO A 294 -18.79 3.44 -1.47
C PRO A 294 -19.35 3.44 -2.89
N ILE A 295 -19.66 2.26 -3.42
CA ILE A 295 -20.21 2.09 -4.77
C ILE A 295 -21.43 3.00 -4.96
N GLU A 296 -22.24 3.12 -3.91
CA GLU A 296 -23.46 3.92 -3.85
C GLU A 296 -23.20 5.40 -4.14
N ASN A 297 -22.08 5.96 -3.65
CA ASN A 297 -21.73 7.36 -3.88
C ASN A 297 -21.39 7.62 -5.34
N ASN A 298 -20.76 6.65 -6.00
CA ASN A 298 -20.39 6.73 -7.41
C ASN A 298 -21.65 6.79 -8.30
N LEU A 299 -22.70 6.06 -7.91
CA LEU A 299 -23.99 6.02 -8.62
C LEU A 299 -24.82 7.31 -8.49
N LEU A 300 -24.50 8.18 -7.53
CA LEU A 300 -25.16 9.49 -7.36
C LEU A 300 -24.59 10.56 -8.31
N LEU A 301 -23.44 10.30 -8.92
CA LEU A 301 -22.77 11.23 -9.81
C LEU A 301 -23.13 10.96 -11.28
N PRO A 302 -23.19 12.00 -12.12
CA PRO A 302 -23.31 11.80 -13.56
C PRO A 302 -22.08 11.04 -14.10
N PRO A 303 -22.23 10.26 -15.19
CA PRO A 303 -21.12 9.53 -15.79
C PRO A 303 -19.98 10.50 -16.15
N HIS A 304 -18.76 10.09 -15.86
CA HIS A 304 -17.54 10.83 -16.15
C HIS A 304 -16.44 9.84 -16.54
N PHE A 305 -15.68 10.11 -17.60
CA PHE A 305 -14.65 9.17 -18.03
C PHE A 305 -13.46 9.19 -17.08
N PHE A 306 -13.30 8.10 -16.33
CA PHE A 306 -12.20 7.85 -15.42
C PHE A 306 -11.17 6.92 -16.06
N GLN A 307 -9.90 7.23 -15.86
CA GLN A 307 -8.79 6.38 -16.27
C GLN A 307 -8.11 5.79 -15.03
N THR A 308 -8.11 4.47 -14.93
CA THR A 308 -7.46 3.75 -13.83
C THR A 308 -6.24 3.01 -14.34
N ILE A 309 -5.11 3.16 -13.66
CA ILE A 309 -3.92 2.33 -13.86
C ILE A 309 -4.03 1.08 -12.97
N LEU A 310 -3.73 -0.08 -13.54
CA LEU A 310 -3.49 -1.32 -12.81
C LEU A 310 -2.00 -1.61 -12.71
N LEU A 311 -1.54 -1.85 -11.49
CA LEU A 311 -0.15 -2.18 -11.18
C LEU A 311 -0.08 -3.39 -10.28
N TRP A 312 0.72 -4.39 -10.66
CA TRP A 312 1.09 -5.46 -9.75
C TRP A 312 1.94 -4.91 -8.61
N ASP A 313 1.55 -5.22 -7.38
CA ASP A 313 2.27 -4.84 -6.18
C ASP A 313 2.70 -6.06 -5.38
N ARG A 314 4.02 -6.20 -5.23
CA ARG A 314 4.63 -7.32 -4.52
C ARG A 314 4.32 -7.31 -3.01
N HIS A 315 4.05 -6.14 -2.43
CA HIS A 315 3.87 -5.96 -0.99
C HIS A 315 2.49 -6.38 -0.52
N HIS A 316 1.46 -5.96 -1.23
CA HIS A 316 0.07 -6.32 -1.00
C HIS A 316 -0.28 -7.66 -1.65
N GLN A 317 0.66 -8.27 -2.39
CA GLN A 317 0.45 -9.48 -3.18
C GLN A 317 -0.83 -9.35 -4.00
N GLY A 318 -1.00 -8.21 -4.68
CA GLY A 318 -2.25 -7.82 -5.31
C GLY A 318 -2.06 -6.85 -6.46
N VAL A 319 -3.13 -6.61 -7.22
CA VAL A 319 -3.18 -5.52 -8.19
C VAL A 319 -3.75 -4.27 -7.52
N ILE A 320 -2.98 -3.20 -7.55
CA ILE A 320 -3.37 -1.85 -7.14
C ILE A 320 -4.16 -1.20 -8.27
N GLU A 321 -5.18 -0.45 -7.91
CA GLU A 321 -6.06 0.30 -8.81
C GLU A 321 -5.88 1.80 -8.56
N TYR A 322 -5.07 2.46 -9.38
CA TYR A 322 -4.74 3.87 -9.21
C TYR A 322 -5.52 4.75 -10.17
N LEU A 323 -6.49 5.50 -9.65
CA LEU A 323 -7.21 6.50 -10.43
C LEU A 323 -6.28 7.64 -10.85
N LEU A 324 -6.23 7.92 -12.14
CA LEU A 324 -5.49 9.03 -12.69
C LEU A 324 -6.33 10.31 -12.73
N GLY A 325 -5.76 11.39 -12.21
CA GLY A 325 -6.20 12.74 -12.56
C GLY A 325 -5.69 13.16 -13.94
N PRO A 326 -6.11 14.33 -14.46
CA PRO A 326 -5.77 14.80 -15.81
C PRO A 326 -4.27 14.82 -16.11
N ILE A 327 -3.45 15.23 -15.13
CA ILE A 327 -1.99 15.26 -15.25
C ILE A 327 -1.43 13.83 -15.38
N GLY A 328 -1.94 12.90 -14.57
CA GLY A 328 -1.53 11.50 -14.61
C GLY A 328 -1.88 10.83 -15.94
N SER A 329 -3.07 11.13 -16.48
CA SER A 329 -3.50 10.66 -17.80
C SER A 329 -2.60 11.17 -18.92
N TYR A 330 -2.21 12.44 -18.89
CA TYR A 330 -1.29 13.01 -19.87
C TYR A 330 0.13 12.44 -19.74
N LEU A 331 0.64 12.29 -18.51
CA LEU A 331 1.93 11.63 -18.29
C LEU A 331 1.93 10.21 -18.85
N LEU A 332 0.87 9.44 -18.60
CA LEU A 332 0.73 8.09 -19.13
C LEU A 332 0.70 8.07 -20.66
N SER A 333 0.07 9.05 -21.33
CA SER A 333 0.08 9.11 -22.80
C SER A 333 1.49 9.38 -23.34
N VAL A 334 2.24 10.29 -22.72
CA VAL A 334 3.63 10.57 -23.12
C VAL A 334 4.51 9.33 -22.95
N LEU A 335 4.38 8.63 -21.82
CA LEU A 335 5.19 7.43 -21.52
C LEU A 335 4.82 6.20 -22.35
N ARG A 336 3.70 6.23 -23.08
CA ARG A 336 3.27 5.13 -23.98
C ARG A 336 3.81 5.26 -25.40
N GLU A 337 4.19 6.46 -25.81
CA GLU A 337 4.69 6.73 -27.15
C GLU A 337 6.10 6.19 -27.35
N GLU A 338 6.91 6.19 -26.29
CA GLU A 338 8.34 5.89 -26.33
C GLU A 338 8.68 4.73 -25.39
N ASP A 339 9.62 3.88 -25.80
CA ASP A 339 10.13 2.82 -24.94
C ASP A 339 10.89 3.37 -23.73
N TYR A 340 11.62 4.47 -23.90
CA TYR A 340 12.32 5.19 -22.85
C TYR A 340 12.19 6.68 -23.12
N THR A 341 11.87 7.46 -22.09
CA THR A 341 11.78 8.92 -22.17
C THR A 341 12.80 9.55 -21.25
N GLN A 342 13.67 10.40 -21.77
CA GLN A 342 14.59 11.18 -20.93
C GLN A 342 13.80 12.15 -20.05
N MET A 343 14.23 12.33 -18.81
CA MET A 343 13.53 13.21 -17.88
C MET A 343 13.46 14.66 -18.39
N SER A 344 14.52 15.16 -19.02
CA SER A 344 14.55 16.50 -19.63
C SER A 344 13.49 16.67 -20.74
N GLU A 345 13.27 15.63 -21.56
CA GLU A 345 12.24 15.61 -22.58
C GLU A 345 10.84 15.53 -21.96
N LEU A 346 10.65 14.68 -20.95
CA LEU A 346 9.38 14.57 -20.23
C LEU A 346 9.00 15.91 -19.62
N ILE A 347 9.92 16.58 -18.92
CA ILE A 347 9.71 17.92 -18.34
C ILE A 347 9.29 18.89 -19.44
N LYS A 348 10.00 18.91 -20.58
CA LYS A 348 9.66 19.79 -21.70
C LYS A 348 8.25 19.53 -22.26
N LYS A 349 7.88 18.26 -22.49
CA LYS A 349 6.55 17.86 -23.00
C LYS A 349 5.44 18.26 -22.03
N VAL A 350 5.69 18.13 -20.72
CA VAL A 350 4.73 18.52 -19.67
C VAL A 350 4.62 20.03 -19.54
N SER A 351 5.73 20.77 -19.53
CA SER A 351 5.71 22.24 -19.49
C SER A 351 4.99 22.83 -20.69
N THR A 352 5.27 22.34 -21.91
CA THR A 352 4.61 22.81 -23.14
C THR A 352 3.10 22.61 -23.09
N PHE A 353 2.63 21.50 -22.52
CA PHE A 353 1.19 21.24 -22.37
C PHE A 353 0.51 22.32 -21.53
N PHE A 354 1.13 22.76 -20.44
CA PHE A 354 0.57 23.81 -19.58
C PHE A 354 0.66 25.21 -20.22
N GLU A 355 1.74 25.52 -20.94
CA GLU A 355 1.88 26.79 -21.67
C GLU A 355 0.80 26.97 -22.76
N LEU A 356 0.47 25.90 -23.48
CA LEU A 356 -0.59 25.91 -24.50
C LEU A 356 -2.00 26.07 -23.92
N VAL A 357 -2.20 25.72 -22.65
CA VAL A 357 -3.48 25.93 -21.95
C VAL A 357 -3.67 27.41 -21.60
N ASP A 358 -2.61 28.08 -21.16
CA ASP A 358 -2.64 29.52 -20.85
C ASP A 358 -2.93 30.37 -22.09
N GLU A 359 -2.39 30.02 -23.26
CA GLU A 359 -2.67 30.75 -24.51
C GLU A 359 -4.13 30.59 -24.99
N LYS A 360 -4.81 29.49 -24.64
CA LYS A 360 -6.21 29.25 -25.01
C LYS A 360 -7.20 29.91 -24.05
N LEU A 361 -6.79 30.30 -22.84
CA LEU A 361 -7.61 31.04 -21.89
C LEU A 361 -7.53 32.58 -22.09
N VAL A 362 -6.60 33.05 -22.93
CA VAL A 362 -6.40 34.47 -23.26
C VAL A 362 -7.04 34.87 -24.61
N LYS A 363 -7.85 33.99 -25.22
CA LYS A 363 -8.58 34.30 -26.48
C LYS A 363 -10.10 34.30 -26.32
#